data_AF-A0AAE8N9Q5-F1
#
_entry.id   AF-A0AAE8N9Q5-F1
#
_cell.length_a   1.000
_cell.length_b   1.000
_cell.length_c   1.000
_cell.angle_alpha   90.00
_cell.angle_beta   90.00
_cell.angle_gamma   90.00
#
_symmetry.space_group_name_H-M   'P 1'
#
loop_
_entity.id
_entity.type
_entity.pdbx_description
1 polymer ?
#
loop_
_entity_poly.entity_id
_entity_poly.type
_entity_poly.pdbx_seq_one_letter_code
_entity_poly.pdbx_strand_id
1 'polypeptide(L)'
;MSEPTPFQRLINEGRAAQHSCDEVFGYWQGHEIWVRYETSPGLGGWYITVKHPDGGYLYDGWWNNCSASVEQAVAEAFRGACLLEDE
;
A
#
# COMPACT_ATOMS: atom_id res chain seq x y z
N MET A 1 23.37 -7.99 -0.30
CA MET A 1 22.01 -8.56 -0.31
C MET A 1 21.09 -7.41 -0.62
N SER A 2 20.23 -7.52 -1.65
CA SER A 2 19.29 -6.44 -2.01
C SER A 2 18.24 -6.28 -0.91
N GLU A 3 17.83 -5.04 -0.64
CA GLU A 3 16.74 -4.79 0.30
C GLU A 3 15.41 -5.36 -0.21
N PRO A 4 14.54 -5.86 0.67
CA PRO A 4 13.22 -6.34 0.28
C PRO A 4 12.34 -5.19 -0.24
N THR A 5 11.56 -5.45 -1.28
CA THR A 5 10.60 -4.48 -1.83
C THR A 5 9.52 -4.14 -0.79
N PRO A 6 8.81 -2.99 -0.91
CA PRO A 6 7.70 -2.65 -0.02
C PRO A 6 6.63 -3.76 0.10
N PHE A 7 6.33 -4.42 -1.01
CA PHE A 7 5.43 -5.58 -1.02
C PHE A 7 6.00 -6.76 -0.22
N GLN A 8 7.29 -7.10 -0.40
CA GLN A 8 7.95 -8.14 0.38
C GLN A 8 8.05 -7.79 1.87
N ARG A 9 8.25 -6.51 2.21
CA ARG A 9 8.24 -6.01 3.59
C ARG A 9 6.89 -6.30 4.26
N LEU A 10 5.79 -5.95 3.62
CA LEU A 10 4.42 -6.27 4.06
C LEU A 10 4.20 -7.78 4.28
N ILE A 11 4.63 -8.60 3.33
CA ILE A 11 4.51 -10.08 3.41
C ILE A 11 5.36 -10.64 4.57
N ASN A 12 6.54 -10.08 4.81
CA ASN A 12 7.49 -10.58 5.81
C ASN A 12 7.13 -10.19 7.24
N GLU A 13 6.54 -9.00 7.46
CA GLU A 13 6.15 -8.54 8.81
C GLU A 13 4.73 -8.95 9.20
N GLY A 14 3.81 -9.03 8.24
CA GLY A 14 2.38 -9.19 8.51
C GLY A 14 1.81 -10.57 8.18
N ARG A 15 1.47 -11.33 9.22
CA ARG A 15 0.73 -12.62 9.24
C ARG A 15 -0.68 -12.62 8.58
N ALA A 16 -1.07 -11.60 7.82
CA ALA A 16 -2.36 -11.53 7.13
C ALA A 16 -2.32 -10.53 5.97
N ALA A 17 -1.40 -10.69 5.03
CA ALA A 17 -1.57 -10.09 3.72
C ALA A 17 -2.74 -10.82 3.02
N GLN A 18 -3.96 -10.32 3.18
CA GLN A 18 -5.07 -10.78 2.37
C GLN A 18 -4.89 -10.11 1.01
N HIS A 19 -4.46 -10.90 0.03
CA HIS A 19 -4.22 -10.41 -1.31
C HIS A 19 -5.21 -11.05 -2.27
N SER A 20 -5.91 -10.20 -3.00
CA SER A 20 -6.55 -10.57 -4.26
C SER A 20 -5.79 -9.88 -5.39
N CYS A 21 -6.20 -10.06 -6.63
CA CYS A 21 -5.63 -9.31 -7.75
C CYS A 21 -5.78 -7.78 -7.58
N ASP A 22 -6.79 -7.37 -6.81
CA ASP A 22 -7.31 -6.00 -6.79
C ASP A 22 -7.26 -5.38 -5.38
N GLU A 23 -6.73 -6.06 -4.37
CA GLU A 23 -6.74 -5.56 -2.99
C GLU A 23 -5.60 -6.18 -2.19
N VAL A 24 -4.90 -5.35 -1.41
CA VAL A 24 -3.92 -5.76 -0.41
C VAL A 24 -4.18 -5.00 0.88
N PHE A 25 -4.24 -5.75 1.96
CA PHE A 25 -4.30 -5.24 3.33
C PHE A 25 -3.19 -5.86 4.16
N GLY A 26 -2.53 -5.08 5.01
CA GLY A 26 -1.55 -5.60 5.95
C GLY A 26 -0.99 -4.53 6.89
N TYR A 27 0.02 -4.90 7.67
CA TYR A 27 0.67 -4.00 8.62
C TYR A 27 2.18 -3.97 8.40
N TRP A 28 2.79 -2.80 8.55
CA TRP A 28 4.25 -2.61 8.54
C TRP A 28 4.67 -1.64 9.66
N GLN A 29 5.53 -2.09 10.58
CA GLN A 29 5.97 -1.35 11.78
C GLN A 29 4.81 -0.75 12.58
N GLY A 30 3.70 -1.48 12.66
CA GLY A 30 2.47 -1.04 13.31
C GLY A 30 1.57 -0.12 12.48
N HIS A 31 2.02 0.32 11.29
CA HIS A 31 1.19 1.08 10.36
C HIS A 31 0.24 0.15 9.62
N GLU A 32 -1.03 0.49 9.58
CA GLU A 32 -2.02 -0.22 8.75
C GLU A 32 -1.88 0.27 7.31
N ILE A 33 -1.71 -0.65 6.36
CA ILE A 33 -1.60 -0.35 4.93
C ILE A 33 -2.73 -1.08 4.21
N TRP A 34 -3.52 -0.32 3.47
CA TRP A 34 -4.60 -0.85 2.66
C TRP A 34 -4.57 -0.20 1.28
N VAL A 35 -4.53 -1.02 0.24
CA VAL A 35 -4.65 -0.60 -1.14
C VAL A 35 -5.72 -1.42 -1.83
N ARG A 36 -6.56 -0.77 -2.62
CA ARG A 36 -7.63 -1.41 -3.36
C ARG A 36 -7.79 -0.78 -4.74
N TYR A 37 -7.84 -1.61 -5.76
CA TYR A 37 -8.13 -1.23 -7.12
C TYR A 37 -9.64 -0.99 -7.27
N GLU A 38 -10.00 0.14 -7.86
CA GLU A 38 -11.38 0.46 -8.21
C GLU A 38 -11.61 0.18 -9.68
N THR A 39 -12.59 -0.69 -9.96
CA THR A 39 -12.97 -1.10 -11.32
C THR A 39 -14.11 -0.26 -11.88
N SER A 40 -14.67 0.65 -11.08
CA SER A 40 -15.77 1.51 -11.49
C SER A 40 -15.40 2.37 -12.70
N PRO A 41 -16.23 2.38 -13.76
CA PRO A 41 -15.96 3.16 -14.97
C PRO A 41 -15.89 4.66 -14.63
N GLY A 42 -14.76 5.29 -14.98
CA GLY A 42 -14.48 6.71 -14.70
C GLY A 42 -13.72 6.98 -13.40
N LEU A 43 -13.51 5.97 -12.55
CA LEU A 43 -12.76 6.04 -11.29
C LEU A 43 -11.59 5.04 -11.25
N GLY A 44 -11.10 4.63 -12.42
CA GLY A 44 -10.01 3.66 -12.51
C GLY A 44 -8.77 4.13 -11.75
N GLY A 45 -8.16 3.22 -11.00
CA GLY A 45 -6.98 3.50 -10.20
C GLY A 45 -7.00 2.77 -8.86
N TRP A 46 -6.10 3.19 -7.98
CA TRP A 46 -5.91 2.59 -6.67
C TRP A 46 -6.36 3.57 -5.59
N TYR A 47 -7.25 3.15 -4.71
CA TYR A 47 -7.47 3.82 -3.44
C TYR A 47 -6.45 3.30 -2.43
N ILE A 48 -5.75 4.21 -1.76
CA ILE A 48 -4.65 3.90 -0.86
C ILE A 48 -4.91 4.58 0.47
N THR A 49 -4.79 3.81 1.54
CA THR A 49 -4.77 4.35 2.90
C THR A 49 -3.61 3.76 3.70
N VAL A 50 -2.96 4.61 4.47
CA VAL A 50 -1.92 4.24 5.44
C VAL A 50 -2.23 4.93 6.76
N LYS A 51 -2.37 4.16 7.83
CA LYS A 51 -2.65 4.70 9.17
C LYS A 51 -1.44 4.56 10.08
N HIS A 52 -1.19 5.62 10.85
CA HIS A 52 -0.28 5.58 11.99
C HIS A 52 -0.91 4.75 13.13
N PRO A 53 -0.12 3.98 13.89
CA PRO A 53 -0.62 3.21 15.05
C PRO A 53 -1.44 4.03 16.05
N ASP A 54 -1.15 5.33 16.17
CA ASP A 54 -1.84 6.26 17.09
C ASP A 54 -3.21 6.75 16.58
N GLY A 55 -3.68 6.27 15.43
CA GLY A 55 -5.05 6.51 14.95
C GLY A 55 -5.23 7.63 13.92
N GLY A 56 -4.16 8.14 13.32
CA GLY A 56 -4.20 9.12 12.21
C GLY A 56 -3.92 8.50 10.85
N TYR A 57 -4.31 9.17 9.76
CA TYR A 57 -3.91 8.78 8.40
C TYR A 57 -2.62 9.50 8.01
N LEU A 58 -1.61 8.73 7.62
CA LEU A 58 -0.39 9.25 6.99
C LEU A 58 -0.61 9.46 5.49
N TYR A 59 -1.42 8.61 4.87
CA TYR A 59 -1.82 8.72 3.48
C TYR A 59 -3.26 8.24 3.32
N ASP A 60 -4.06 8.99 2.58
CA ASP A 60 -5.45 8.66 2.25
C ASP A 60 -5.78 9.35 0.93
N GLY A 61 -5.89 8.58 -0.14
CA GLY A 61 -6.16 9.18 -1.44
C GLY A 61 -6.23 8.21 -2.61
N TRP A 62 -6.62 8.79 -3.74
CA TRP A 62 -6.72 8.12 -5.03
C TRP A 62 -5.43 8.29 -5.82
N TRP A 63 -4.90 7.17 -6.29
CA TRP A 63 -3.82 7.12 -7.25
C TRP A 63 -4.36 6.70 -8.61
N ASN A 64 -4.50 7.67 -9.52
CA ASN A 64 -5.11 7.52 -10.85
C ASN A 64 -4.21 6.80 -11.86
N ASN A 65 -3.56 5.71 -11.45
CA ASN A 65 -2.72 4.88 -12.30
C ASN A 65 -3.39 3.52 -12.55
N CYS A 66 -4.29 3.48 -13.52
CA CYS A 66 -5.07 2.27 -13.84
C CYS A 66 -4.22 1.10 -14.37
N SER A 67 -3.03 1.39 -14.89
CA SER A 67 -2.09 0.39 -15.39
C SER A 67 -1.14 -0.16 -14.32
N ALA A 68 -1.16 0.42 -13.12
CA ALA A 68 -0.25 0.00 -12.05
C ALA A 68 -0.62 -1.38 -11.52
N SER A 69 0.40 -2.20 -11.25
CA SER A 69 0.23 -3.44 -10.52
C SER A 69 -0.04 -3.18 -9.03
N VAL A 70 -0.54 -4.20 -8.35
CA VAL A 70 -0.74 -4.15 -6.89
C VAL A 70 0.56 -3.87 -6.14
N GLU A 71 1.70 -4.36 -6.62
CA GLU A 71 3.02 -4.12 -6.04
C GLU A 71 3.42 -2.63 -6.15
N GLN A 72 3.10 -2.01 -7.29
CA GLN A 72 3.33 -0.58 -7.49
C GLN A 72 2.41 0.27 -6.60
N ALA A 73 1.16 -0.15 -6.40
CA ALA A 73 0.24 0.53 -5.49
C ALA A 73 0.71 0.45 -4.03
N VAL A 74 1.25 -0.70 -3.61
CA VAL A 74 1.90 -0.84 -2.30
C VAL A 74 3.14 0.05 -2.19
N ALA A 75 3.98 0.12 -3.23
CA ALA A 75 5.12 1.02 -3.23
C ALA A 75 4.69 2.49 -3.13
N GLU A 76 3.61 2.88 -3.81
CA GLU A 76 3.00 4.20 -3.70
C GLU A 76 2.49 4.48 -2.28
N ALA A 77 1.91 3.48 -1.59
CA ALA A 77 1.51 3.62 -0.20
C ALA A 77 2.69 3.94 0.73
N PHE A 78 3.80 3.21 0.58
CA PHE A 78 5.02 3.45 1.35
C PHE A 78 5.63 4.83 1.04
N ARG A 79 5.64 5.23 -0.24
CA ARG A 79 6.13 6.54 -0.68
C ARG A 79 5.27 7.68 -0.14
N GLY A 80 3.94 7.56 -0.26
CA GLY A 80 2.98 8.59 0.18
C GLY A 80 2.96 8.79 1.69
N ALA A 81 3.28 7.74 2.46
CA ALA A 81 3.40 7.81 3.91
C ALA A 81 4.83 8.03 4.43
N CYS A 82 5.80 8.28 3.55
CA CYS A 82 7.23 8.44 3.88
C CYS A 82 7.80 7.30 4.74
N LEU A 83 7.39 6.05 4.46
CA LEU A 83 7.84 4.85 5.18
C LEU A 83 9.10 4.21 4.59
N LEU A 84 9.62 4.77 3.50
CA LEU A 84 10.92 4.40 2.95
C LEU A 84 11.98 5.25 3.65
N GLU A 85 13.04 4.63 4.14
CA GLU A 85 14.23 5.39 4.55
C GLU A 85 14.75 6.09 3.30
N ASP A 86 14.90 7.41 3.36
CA ASP A 86 15.56 8.18 2.30
C ASP A 86 16.99 7.62 2.14
N GLU A 87 17.32 7.08 0.96
CA GLU A 87 18.70 6.70 0.60
C GLU A 87 19.65 7.91 0.68
#